data_AF-A0A5M6DF85-F1
#
_entry.id   AF-A0A5M6DF85-F1
#
_cell.length_a   1.000
_cell.length_b   1.000
_cell.length_c   1.000
_cell.angle_alpha   90.00
_cell.angle_beta   90.00
_cell.angle_gamma   90.00
#
_symmetry.space_group_name_H-M   'P 1'
#
loop_
_entity.id
_entity.type
_entity.pdbx_description
1 polymer ?
#
loop_
_entity_poly.entity_id
_entity_poly.type
_entity_poly.pdbx_seq_one_letter_code
_entity_poly.pdbx_strand_id
1 'polypeptide(L)'
;MTNHRRFSPRTLLILSTVAVLFFTFYFRVRHLRNQAGEHHFAALDSGYQAAAIQRPIDLASEGAHPAPIRMDHETVAEAAPYWQKSMHHARLRDHYLAAARRPWMPVSSLPAQPSPVSVPESAREIEPWWQAKFGDYLANNNCFLSPYMGFSTEDRNLVLIHDLLSEAEFGELAKRFQERLAYDEQLDRLFADSD
;
A
#
# COMPACT_ATOMS: atom_id res chain seq x y z
N MET A 1 -33.82 9.40 51.26
CA MET A 1 -34.15 8.12 50.60
C MET A 1 -33.23 7.95 49.39
N THR A 2 -32.13 7.24 49.55
CA THR A 2 -31.20 6.93 48.44
C THR A 2 -31.79 5.76 47.64
N ASN A 3 -32.32 6.05 46.46
CA ASN A 3 -32.72 5.03 45.49
C ASN A 3 -31.46 4.33 44.96
N HIS A 4 -30.99 3.30 45.67
CA HIS A 4 -30.07 2.32 45.10
C HIS A 4 -30.83 1.55 44.02
N ARG A 5 -30.75 2.02 42.77
CA ARG A 5 -31.14 1.22 41.59
C ARG A 5 -30.35 -0.08 41.65
N ARG A 6 -30.99 -1.16 42.10
CA ARG A 6 -30.39 -2.50 42.09
C ARG A 6 -30.21 -2.90 40.62
N PHE A 7 -28.97 -2.98 40.17
CA PHE A 7 -28.66 -3.53 38.86
C PHE A 7 -29.08 -5.00 38.84
N SER A 8 -30.02 -5.34 37.98
CA SER A 8 -30.44 -6.73 37.77
C SER A 8 -29.29 -7.51 37.10
N PRO A 9 -29.09 -8.80 37.44
CA PRO A 9 -28.15 -9.67 36.72
C PRO A 9 -28.38 -9.65 35.19
N ARG A 10 -29.63 -9.48 34.75
CA ARG A 10 -29.97 -9.32 33.33
C ARG A 10 -29.41 -8.02 32.73
N THR A 11 -29.46 -6.92 33.48
CA THR A 11 -28.89 -5.63 33.04
C THR A 11 -27.38 -5.73 32.91
N LEU A 12 -26.71 -6.42 33.85
CA LEU A 12 -25.27 -6.66 33.77
C LEU A 12 -24.91 -7.52 32.55
N LEU A 13 -25.65 -8.59 32.28
CA LEU A 13 -25.42 -9.45 31.10
C LEU A 13 -25.62 -8.69 29.78
N ILE A 14 -26.64 -7.82 29.69
CA ILE A 14 -26.87 -7.00 28.50
C ILE A 14 -25.72 -6.01 28.31
N LEU A 15 -25.31 -5.30 29.37
CA LEU A 15 -24.20 -4.34 29.30
C LEU A 15 -22.88 -5.03 28.94
N SER A 16 -22.58 -6.20 29.52
CA SER A 16 -21.38 -6.95 29.18
C SER A 16 -21.40 -7.44 27.73
N THR A 17 -22.55 -7.89 27.23
CA THR A 17 -22.69 -8.33 25.82
C THR A 17 -22.50 -7.16 24.87
N VAL A 18 -23.11 -6.00 25.15
CA VAL A 18 -22.93 -4.78 24.35
C VAL A 18 -21.47 -4.31 24.37
N ALA A 19 -20.82 -4.33 25.54
CA ALA A 19 -19.41 -3.99 25.66
C ALA A 19 -18.52 -4.93 24.85
N VAL A 20 -18.74 -6.25 24.95
CA VAL A 20 -17.98 -7.26 24.18
C VAL A 20 -18.16 -7.06 22.68
N LEU A 21 -19.39 -6.83 22.21
CA LEU A 21 -19.65 -6.55 20.80
C LEU A 21 -18.96 -5.26 20.36
N PHE A 22 -19.07 -4.19 21.14
CA PHE A 22 -18.40 -2.92 20.86
C PHE A 22 -16.88 -3.10 20.73
N PHE A 23 -16.23 -3.74 21.71
CA PHE A 23 -14.79 -3.98 21.66
C PHE A 23 -14.40 -4.90 20.51
N THR A 24 -15.18 -5.96 20.23
CA THR A 24 -14.92 -6.86 19.11
C THR A 24 -14.94 -6.12 17.78
N PHE A 25 -15.95 -5.27 17.54
CA PHE A 25 -16.02 -4.47 16.33
C PHE A 25 -14.92 -3.42 16.27
N TYR A 26 -14.66 -2.72 17.38
CA TYR A 26 -13.60 -1.72 17.46
C TYR A 26 -12.22 -2.32 17.11
N PHE A 27 -11.84 -3.42 17.76
CA PHE A 27 -10.57 -4.09 17.50
C PHE A 27 -10.49 -4.65 16.07
N ARG A 28 -11.59 -5.19 15.55
CA ARG A 28 -11.65 -5.68 14.17
C ARG A 28 -11.47 -4.57 13.15
N VAL A 29 -12.17 -3.43 13.31
CA VAL A 29 -12.02 -2.27 12.42
C VAL A 29 -10.59 -1.77 12.45
N ARG A 30 -10.01 -1.61 13.65
CA ARG A 30 -8.62 -1.18 13.82
C ARG A 30 -7.64 -2.14 13.13
N HIS A 31 -7.80 -3.44 13.33
CA HIS A 31 -6.96 -4.45 12.70
C HIS A 31 -7.04 -4.39 11.17
N LEU A 32 -8.25 -4.30 10.60
CA LEU A 32 -8.43 -4.23 9.14
C LEU A 32 -7.84 -2.93 8.55
N ARG A 33 -7.95 -1.80 9.26
CA ARG A 33 -7.31 -0.54 8.84
C ARG A 33 -5.79 -0.63 8.86
N ASN A 34 -5.21 -1.28 9.88
CA ASN A 34 -3.77 -1.51 9.95
C ASN A 34 -3.28 -2.37 8.78
N GLN A 35 -3.99 -3.45 8.46
CA GLN A 35 -3.70 -4.30 7.29
C GLN A 35 -3.79 -3.52 5.98
N ALA A 36 -4.80 -2.65 5.84
CA ALA A 36 -4.89 -1.77 4.68
C ALA A 36 -3.70 -0.81 4.59
N GLY A 37 -3.25 -0.26 5.73
CA GLY A 37 -2.05 0.57 5.81
C GLY A 37 -0.81 -0.18 5.33
N GLU A 38 -0.52 -1.36 5.90
CA GLU A 38 0.63 -2.19 5.51
C GLU A 38 0.67 -2.48 4.00
N HIS A 39 -0.48 -2.85 3.42
CA HIS A 39 -0.56 -3.08 1.98
C HIS A 39 -0.46 -1.79 1.15
N HIS A 40 -0.91 -0.66 1.66
CA HIS A 40 -0.69 0.60 0.97
C HIS A 40 0.81 0.93 0.86
N PHE A 41 1.59 0.74 1.93
CA PHE A 41 3.04 0.93 1.90
C PHE A 41 3.71 -0.04 0.93
N ALA A 42 3.37 -1.33 0.99
CA ALA A 42 3.93 -2.32 0.07
C ALA A 42 3.59 -1.99 -1.40
N ALA A 43 2.41 -1.41 -1.66
CA ALA A 43 2.04 -0.96 -2.98
C ALA A 43 2.91 0.21 -3.45
N LEU A 44 3.11 1.22 -2.59
CA LEU A 44 3.95 2.38 -2.89
C LEU A 44 5.40 2.00 -3.15
N ASP A 45 5.99 1.24 -2.23
CA ASP A 45 7.37 0.75 -2.30
C ASP A 45 7.66 0.05 -3.64
N SER A 46 6.82 -0.93 -4.00
CA SER A 46 6.97 -1.64 -5.27
C SER A 46 6.69 -0.75 -6.49
N GLY A 47 5.78 0.22 -6.38
CA GLY A 47 5.51 1.17 -7.45
C GLY A 47 6.68 2.12 -7.70
N TYR A 48 7.34 2.59 -6.65
CA TYR A 48 8.54 3.43 -6.75
C TYR A 48 9.72 2.67 -7.34
N GLN A 49 9.94 1.42 -6.91
CA GLN A 49 10.97 0.58 -7.50
C GLN A 49 10.74 0.37 -9.00
N ALA A 50 9.51 0.08 -9.41
CA ALA A 50 9.15 -0.07 -10.81
C ALA A 50 9.39 1.22 -11.62
N ALA A 51 9.02 2.38 -11.05
CA ALA A 51 9.23 3.67 -11.67
C ALA A 51 10.71 4.04 -11.78
N ALA A 52 11.52 3.73 -10.77
CA ALA A 52 12.98 3.94 -10.79
C ALA A 52 13.68 3.12 -11.88
N ILE A 53 13.24 1.88 -12.11
CA ILE A 53 13.73 1.04 -13.22
C ILE A 53 13.37 1.69 -14.57
N GLN A 54 12.11 2.09 -14.75
CA GLN A 54 11.67 2.71 -16.01
C GLN A 54 12.21 4.11 -16.24
N ARG A 55 12.67 4.79 -15.18
CA ARG A 55 13.23 6.12 -15.23
C ARG A 55 14.49 6.16 -14.38
N PRO A 56 15.64 5.72 -14.93
CA PRO A 56 16.91 5.85 -14.21
C PRO A 56 17.16 7.34 -13.92
N ILE A 57 17.13 7.70 -12.64
CA ILE A 57 17.28 9.08 -12.20
C ILE A 57 18.76 9.46 -12.30
N ASP A 58 19.07 10.48 -13.10
CA ASP A 58 20.27 11.28 -12.87
C ASP A 58 19.93 12.35 -11.83
N LEU A 59 20.34 12.11 -10.58
CA LEU A 59 20.02 12.96 -9.42
C LEU A 59 20.49 14.41 -9.60
N ALA A 60 21.51 14.64 -10.45
CA ALA A 60 22.00 15.98 -10.75
C ALA A 60 21.04 16.79 -11.64
N SER A 61 20.17 16.10 -12.37
CA SER A 61 19.34 16.66 -13.45
C SER A 61 17.84 16.61 -13.16
N GLU A 62 17.41 15.86 -12.14
CA GLU A 62 16.01 15.51 -11.86
C GLU A 62 15.07 16.72 -11.72
N GLY A 63 15.56 17.82 -11.14
CA GLY A 63 14.77 19.04 -10.96
C GLY A 63 14.58 19.89 -12.22
N ALA A 64 15.44 19.74 -13.22
CA ALA A 64 15.43 20.56 -14.43
C ALA A 64 15.00 19.78 -15.69
N HIS A 65 15.40 18.53 -15.80
CA HIS A 65 15.21 17.68 -16.98
C HIS A 65 14.82 16.27 -16.53
N PRO A 66 13.53 16.03 -16.34
CA PRO A 66 13.03 14.72 -15.98
C PRO A 66 13.45 13.67 -17.01
N ALA A 67 14.15 12.62 -16.59
CA ALA A 67 14.49 11.52 -17.48
C ALA A 67 13.22 10.92 -18.10
N PRO A 68 13.19 10.64 -19.42
CA PRO A 68 12.04 10.04 -20.07
C PRO A 68 11.82 8.61 -19.58
N ILE A 69 10.56 8.16 -19.58
CA ILE A 69 10.19 6.78 -19.27
C ILE A 69 10.71 5.88 -20.40
N ARG A 70 11.47 4.86 -20.02
CA ARG A 70 11.98 3.84 -20.92
C ARG A 70 10.93 2.73 -21.10
N MET A 71 10.59 2.47 -22.35
CA MET A 71 9.62 1.47 -22.80
C MET A 71 10.26 0.37 -23.65
N ASP A 72 11.58 0.19 -23.52
CA ASP A 72 12.27 -0.93 -24.13
C ASP A 72 11.98 -2.25 -23.38
N HIS A 73 12.19 -3.38 -24.08
CA HIS A 73 11.83 -4.71 -23.57
C HIS A 73 12.49 -5.03 -22.24
N GLU A 74 13.80 -4.80 -22.16
CA GLU A 74 14.60 -5.10 -20.97
C GLU A 74 14.07 -4.33 -19.77
N THR A 75 13.88 -3.01 -19.93
CA THR A 75 13.40 -2.16 -18.84
C THR A 75 11.98 -2.52 -18.41
N VAL A 76 11.08 -2.80 -19.36
CA VAL A 76 9.69 -3.18 -19.02
C VAL A 76 9.62 -4.58 -18.41
N ALA A 77 10.43 -5.53 -18.88
CA ALA A 77 10.54 -6.86 -18.30
C ALA A 77 11.04 -6.82 -16.85
N GLU A 78 11.97 -5.93 -16.55
CA GLU A 78 12.48 -5.72 -15.19
C GLU A 78 11.45 -5.02 -14.29
N ALA A 79 10.76 -3.99 -14.79
CA ALA A 79 9.80 -3.21 -14.01
C ALA A 79 8.43 -3.90 -13.80
N ALA A 80 7.99 -4.72 -14.76
CA ALA A 80 6.65 -5.30 -14.76
C ALA A 80 6.29 -6.14 -13.52
N PRO A 81 7.20 -6.98 -12.96
CA PRO A 81 6.94 -7.69 -11.70
C PRO A 81 6.64 -6.75 -10.53
N TYR A 82 7.36 -5.62 -10.44
CA TYR A 82 7.18 -4.63 -9.38
C TYR A 82 5.85 -3.88 -9.54
N TRP A 83 5.47 -3.51 -10.77
CA TRP A 83 4.14 -2.94 -11.04
C TRP A 83 3.02 -3.91 -10.68
N GLN A 84 3.19 -5.20 -10.99
CA GLN A 84 2.20 -6.21 -10.66
C GLN A 84 2.05 -6.40 -9.13
N LYS A 85 3.17 -6.42 -8.41
CA LYS A 85 3.20 -6.47 -6.94
C LYS A 85 2.53 -5.24 -6.34
N SER A 86 2.87 -4.06 -6.87
CA SER A 86 2.27 -2.78 -6.47
C SER A 86 0.75 -2.79 -6.62
N MET A 87 0.25 -3.16 -7.79
CA MET A 87 -1.18 -3.29 -8.08
C MET A 87 -1.87 -4.34 -7.19
N HIS A 88 -1.23 -5.49 -6.94
CA HIS A 88 -1.78 -6.52 -6.06
C HIS A 88 -1.98 -6.00 -4.63
N HIS A 89 -0.98 -5.32 -4.08
CA HIS A 89 -1.07 -4.72 -2.76
C HIS A 89 -2.10 -3.58 -2.69
N ALA A 90 -2.24 -2.78 -3.74
CA ALA A 90 -3.32 -1.77 -3.80
C ALA A 90 -4.71 -2.43 -3.76
N ARG A 91 -4.92 -3.55 -4.45
CA ARG A 91 -6.17 -4.32 -4.38
C ARG A 91 -6.43 -4.90 -2.99
N LEU A 92 -5.38 -5.39 -2.32
CA LEU A 92 -5.47 -5.86 -0.94
C LEU A 92 -5.84 -4.72 0.01
N ARG A 93 -5.18 -3.56 -0.10
CA ARG A 93 -5.54 -2.34 0.65
C ARG A 93 -7.04 -2.06 0.52
N ASP A 94 -7.52 -1.92 -0.72
CA ASP A 94 -8.92 -1.55 -0.99
C ASP A 94 -9.90 -2.60 -0.43
N HIS A 95 -9.53 -3.87 -0.49
CA HIS A 95 -10.29 -4.97 0.10
C HIS A 95 -10.39 -4.83 1.63
N TYR A 96 -9.26 -4.60 2.32
CA TYR A 96 -9.25 -4.41 3.77
C TYR A 96 -10.03 -3.15 4.20
N LEU A 97 -9.99 -2.08 3.41
CA LEU A 97 -10.80 -0.88 3.65
C LEU A 97 -12.30 -1.14 3.50
N ALA A 98 -12.69 -1.88 2.46
CA ALA A 98 -14.07 -2.27 2.28
C ALA A 98 -14.56 -3.15 3.45
N ALA A 99 -13.73 -4.07 3.93
CA ALA A 99 -14.01 -4.89 5.10
C ALA A 99 -14.09 -4.05 6.40
N ALA A 100 -13.22 -3.06 6.57
CA ALA A 100 -13.22 -2.17 7.73
C ALA A 100 -14.50 -1.30 7.81
N ARG A 101 -15.09 -0.94 6.65
CA ARG A 101 -16.37 -0.23 6.58
C ARG A 101 -17.58 -1.10 6.95
N ARG A 102 -17.43 -2.43 6.88
CA ARG A 102 -18.49 -3.40 7.17
C ARG A 102 -17.95 -4.55 8.04
N PRO A 103 -17.47 -4.25 9.26
CA PRO A 103 -16.75 -5.21 10.10
C PRO A 103 -17.61 -6.39 10.59
N TRP A 104 -18.93 -6.28 10.48
CA TRP A 104 -19.87 -7.36 10.79
C TRP A 104 -20.00 -8.42 9.69
N MET A 105 -19.50 -8.15 8.47
CA MET A 105 -19.54 -9.12 7.38
C MET A 105 -18.30 -10.01 7.38
N PRO A 106 -18.40 -11.27 6.94
CA PRO A 106 -17.23 -12.08 6.62
C PRO A 106 -16.37 -11.35 5.59
N VAL A 107 -15.05 -11.42 5.74
CA VAL A 107 -14.12 -10.92 4.73
C VAL A 107 -14.28 -11.82 3.51
N SER A 108 -14.54 -11.25 2.33
CA SER A 108 -14.61 -12.02 1.08
C SER A 108 -13.27 -12.66 0.78
N SER A 109 -13.21 -13.60 -0.16
CA SER A 109 -11.94 -14.23 -0.55
C SER A 109 -10.92 -13.15 -0.94
N LEU A 110 -9.72 -13.25 -0.38
CA LEU A 110 -8.62 -12.34 -0.70
C LEU A 110 -8.31 -12.42 -2.21
N PRO A 111 -7.91 -11.30 -2.84
CA PRO A 111 -7.35 -11.31 -4.18
C PRO A 111 -6.29 -12.40 -4.32
N ALA A 112 -6.38 -13.21 -5.36
CA ALA A 112 -5.38 -14.22 -5.64
C ALA A 112 -4.00 -13.59 -5.84
N GLN A 113 -2.96 -14.34 -5.47
CA GLN A 113 -1.59 -13.97 -5.80
C GLN A 113 -1.44 -13.85 -7.32
N PRO A 114 -0.74 -12.83 -7.81
CA PRO A 114 -0.56 -12.64 -9.25
C PRO A 114 0.26 -13.79 -9.86
N SER A 115 -0.11 -14.20 -11.06
CA SER A 115 0.73 -15.08 -11.88
C SER A 115 1.92 -14.31 -12.46
N PRO A 116 3.09 -14.94 -12.69
CA PRO A 116 4.22 -14.28 -13.34
C PRO A 116 3.81 -13.53 -14.62
N VAL A 117 4.38 -12.34 -14.82
CA VAL A 117 4.09 -11.49 -15.99
C VAL A 117 4.96 -11.93 -17.16
N SER A 118 4.36 -12.08 -18.34
CA SER A 118 5.10 -12.27 -19.60
C SER A 118 4.99 -11.01 -20.44
N VAL A 119 6.13 -10.38 -20.71
CA VAL A 119 6.25 -9.19 -21.55
C VAL A 119 6.36 -9.62 -23.02
N PRO A 120 5.74 -8.91 -23.98
CA PRO A 120 5.89 -9.20 -25.40
C PRO A 120 7.31 -8.89 -25.89
N GLU A 121 7.91 -9.81 -26.64
CA GLU A 121 9.25 -9.63 -27.25
C GLU A 121 9.27 -8.51 -28.32
N SER A 122 8.12 -8.21 -28.93
CA SER A 122 8.00 -7.21 -29.99
C SER A 122 7.96 -5.80 -29.41
N ALA A 123 8.96 -4.97 -29.74
CA ALA A 123 9.03 -3.57 -29.30
C ALA A 123 7.77 -2.74 -29.64
N ARG A 124 7.04 -3.10 -30.70
CA ARG A 124 5.80 -2.42 -31.11
C ARG A 124 4.60 -2.77 -30.24
N GLU A 125 4.67 -3.89 -29.51
CA GLU A 125 3.59 -4.41 -28.69
C GLU A 125 3.75 -4.07 -27.20
N ILE A 126 4.97 -3.71 -26.77
CA ILE A 126 5.30 -3.43 -25.36
C ILE A 126 4.45 -2.31 -24.79
N GLU A 127 4.41 -1.14 -25.44
CA GLU A 127 3.68 0.02 -24.92
C GLU A 127 2.15 -0.23 -24.85
N PRO A 128 1.49 -0.72 -25.92
CA PRO A 128 0.08 -1.11 -25.84
C PRO A 128 -0.20 -2.16 -24.75
N TRP A 129 0.68 -3.15 -24.60
CA TRP A 129 0.56 -4.17 -23.57
C TRP A 129 0.69 -3.58 -22.16
N TRP A 130 1.65 -2.70 -21.94
CA TRP A 130 1.90 -2.07 -20.64
C TRP A 130 0.72 -1.19 -20.24
N GLN A 131 0.20 -0.40 -21.18
CA GLN A 131 -0.99 0.43 -20.95
C GLN A 131 -2.21 -0.44 -20.62
N ALA A 132 -2.43 -1.54 -21.36
CA ALA A 132 -3.52 -2.47 -21.08
C ALA A 132 -3.39 -3.18 -19.72
N LYS A 133 -2.17 -3.41 -19.23
CA LYS A 133 -1.92 -4.09 -17.95
C LYS A 133 -1.97 -3.15 -16.75
N PHE A 134 -1.38 -1.97 -16.87
CA PHE A 134 -1.10 -1.09 -15.73
C PHE A 134 -1.70 0.31 -15.88
N GLY A 135 -2.11 0.73 -17.09
CA GLY A 135 -2.57 2.09 -17.37
C GLY A 135 -3.70 2.57 -16.44
N ASP A 136 -4.76 1.77 -16.31
CA ASP A 136 -5.87 2.08 -15.40
C ASP A 136 -5.44 2.16 -13.93
N TYR A 137 -4.54 1.28 -13.51
CA TYR A 137 -4.04 1.26 -12.14
C TYR A 137 -3.27 2.55 -11.82
N LEU A 138 -2.36 2.94 -12.73
CA LEU A 138 -1.52 4.11 -12.61
C LEU A 138 -2.32 5.41 -12.64
N ALA A 139 -3.31 5.50 -13.53
CA ALA A 139 -4.21 6.65 -13.63
C ALA A 139 -5.03 6.85 -12.33
N ASN A 140 -5.45 5.77 -11.68
CA ASN A 140 -6.31 5.84 -10.50
C ASN A 140 -5.54 5.95 -9.17
N ASN A 141 -4.33 5.41 -9.10
CA ASN A 141 -3.54 5.41 -7.87
C ASN A 141 -2.50 6.51 -7.84
N ASN A 142 -2.44 7.42 -8.82
CA ASN A 142 -1.46 8.50 -8.84
C ASN A 142 -0.04 7.99 -8.50
N CYS A 143 0.28 6.76 -8.90
CA CYS A 143 1.64 6.26 -8.86
C CYS A 143 2.37 7.06 -9.94
N PHE A 144 2.79 8.25 -9.54
CA PHE A 144 3.21 9.27 -10.46
C PHE A 144 4.51 8.81 -11.09
N LEU A 145 4.43 8.37 -12.34
CA LEU A 145 5.48 8.56 -13.34
C LEU A 145 5.59 10.06 -13.70
N SER A 146 5.27 10.96 -12.76
CA SER A 146 5.42 12.38 -12.93
C SER A 146 6.91 12.69 -13.03
N PRO A 147 7.29 13.69 -13.84
CA PRO A 147 8.64 14.17 -13.97
C PRO A 147 9.38 14.48 -12.66
N TYR A 148 8.72 14.54 -11.51
CA TYR A 148 9.37 14.88 -10.26
C TYR A 148 9.65 13.71 -9.31
N MET A 149 9.02 12.53 -9.46
CA MET A 149 9.10 11.34 -8.55
C MET A 149 9.19 11.58 -7.02
N GLY A 150 9.13 12.83 -6.60
CA GLY A 150 9.18 13.32 -5.25
C GLY A 150 7.76 13.64 -4.85
N PHE A 151 7.46 13.23 -3.62
CA PHE A 151 6.24 13.54 -2.91
C PHE A 151 5.78 14.97 -3.21
N SER A 152 4.74 15.09 -4.04
CA SER A 152 3.91 16.28 -3.95
C SER A 152 3.28 16.24 -2.55
N THR A 153 3.31 17.34 -1.82
CA THR A 153 2.54 17.48 -0.58
C THR A 153 1.04 17.29 -0.79
N GLU A 154 0.58 17.28 -2.05
CA GLU A 154 -0.79 17.03 -2.48
C GLU A 154 -1.00 15.60 -3.02
N ASP A 155 -0.02 14.68 -2.85
CA ASP A 155 -0.18 13.29 -3.27
C ASP A 155 -1.34 12.64 -2.50
N ARG A 156 -2.39 12.29 -3.24
CA ARG A 156 -3.59 11.64 -2.72
C ARG A 156 -3.29 10.35 -1.96
N ASN A 157 -2.18 9.66 -2.24
CA ASN A 157 -1.75 8.50 -1.47
C ASN A 157 -1.23 8.87 -0.09
N LEU A 158 -0.48 9.97 0.03
CA LEU A 158 -0.08 10.53 1.33
C LEU A 158 -1.30 11.02 2.13
N VAL A 159 -2.26 11.64 1.45
CA VAL A 159 -3.54 12.05 2.07
C VAL A 159 -4.34 10.82 2.53
N LEU A 160 -4.40 9.76 1.73
CA LEU A 160 -4.99 8.48 2.12
C LEU A 160 -4.30 7.90 3.36
N ILE A 161 -2.98 8.01 3.49
CA ILE A 161 -2.28 7.57 4.71
C ILE A 161 -2.79 8.31 5.96
N HIS A 162 -2.99 9.63 5.86
CA HIS A 162 -3.59 10.44 6.93
C HIS A 162 -5.06 10.08 7.22
N ASP A 163 -5.82 9.69 6.20
CA ASP A 163 -7.23 9.27 6.36
C ASP A 163 -7.38 7.83 6.88
N LEU A 164 -6.34 7.00 6.70
CA LEU A 164 -6.35 5.58 7.06
C LEU A 164 -5.84 5.32 8.47
N LEU A 165 -5.00 6.20 9.02
CA LEU A 165 -4.34 6.04 10.32
C LEU A 165 -4.52 7.32 11.15
N SER A 166 -4.72 7.18 12.46
CA SER A 166 -4.51 8.33 13.36
C SER A 166 -3.05 8.79 13.32
N GLU A 167 -2.76 10.04 13.68
CA GLU A 167 -1.42 10.63 13.64
C GLU A 167 -0.37 9.78 14.40
N ALA A 168 -0.78 9.16 15.52
CA ALA A 168 0.06 8.22 16.28
C ALA A 168 0.32 6.89 15.56
N GLU A 169 -0.67 6.38 14.81
CA GLU A 169 -0.54 5.16 14.02
C GLU A 169 0.27 5.38 12.74
N PHE A 170 0.20 6.57 12.16
CA PHE A 170 1.10 7.00 11.11
C PHE A 170 2.54 7.06 11.61
N GLY A 171 2.80 7.66 12.78
CA GLY A 171 4.14 7.71 13.36
C GLY A 171 4.75 6.32 13.62
N GLU A 172 3.97 5.38 14.15
CA GLU A 172 4.42 4.00 14.38
C GLU A 172 4.68 3.24 13.08
N LEU A 173 3.83 3.43 12.06
CA LEU A 173 4.01 2.76 10.76
C LEU A 173 5.16 3.38 9.95
N ALA A 174 5.32 4.70 10.00
CA ALA A 174 6.45 5.43 9.42
C ALA A 174 7.77 5.04 10.09
N LYS A 175 7.76 4.83 11.42
CA LYS A 175 8.92 4.32 12.16
C LYS A 175 9.31 2.90 11.70
N ARG A 176 8.35 1.99 11.58
CA ARG A 176 8.62 0.63 11.04
C ARG A 176 9.16 0.67 9.61
N PHE A 177 8.71 1.63 8.81
CA PHE A 177 9.22 1.84 7.46
C PHE A 177 10.67 2.34 7.48
N GLN A 178 11.01 3.32 8.32
CA GLN A 178 12.40 3.78 8.49
C GLN A 178 13.31 2.67 9.02
N GLU A 179 12.83 1.86 9.96
CA GLU A 179 13.55 0.69 10.47
C GLU A 179 13.79 -0.36 9.38
N ARG A 180 12.83 -0.55 8.47
CA ARG A 180 12.96 -1.49 7.35
C ARG A 180 13.89 -1.00 6.26
N LEU A 181 13.82 0.28 5.88
CA LEU A 181 14.78 0.90 4.96
C LEU A 181 16.21 0.79 5.50
N ALA A 182 16.40 1.08 6.80
CA ALA A 182 17.71 0.96 7.43
C ALA A 182 18.21 -0.49 7.48
N TYR A 183 17.31 -1.47 7.62
CA TYR A 183 17.62 -2.89 7.62
C TYR A 183 17.99 -3.41 6.23
N ASP A 184 17.24 -3.03 5.20
CA ASP A 184 17.51 -3.42 3.81
C ASP A 184 18.82 -2.76 3.33
N GLU A 185 19.08 -1.51 3.69
CA GLU A 185 20.36 -0.83 3.40
C GLU A 185 21.54 -1.47 4.16
N GLN A 186 21.32 -2.02 5.35
CA GLN A 186 22.34 -2.81 6.07
C GLN A 186 22.59 -4.17 5.41
N LEU A 187 21.54 -4.84 4.92
CA LEU A 187 21.67 -6.10 4.19
C LEU A 187 22.45 -5.92 2.89
N ASP A 188 22.13 -4.89 2.10
CA ASP A 188 22.83 -4.60 0.85
C ASP A 188 24.32 -4.31 1.09
N ARG A 189 24.67 -3.59 2.16
CA ARG A 189 26.08 -3.37 2.55
C ARG A 189 26.77 -4.65 2.99
N LEU A 190 26.11 -5.49 3.77
CA LEU A 190 26.65 -6.77 4.24
C LEU A 190 26.92 -7.74 3.09
N PHE A 191 26.11 -7.71 2.02
CA PHE A 191 26.29 -8.54 0.84
C PHE A 191 27.23 -7.93 -0.21
N ALA A 192 27.37 -6.60 -0.26
CA ALA A 192 28.35 -5.92 -1.10
C ALA A 192 29.80 -6.11 -0.61
N ASP A 193 30.00 -6.29 0.70
CA ASP A 193 31.32 -6.51 1.31
C ASP A 193 31.74 -7.99 1.37
N SER A 194 30.94 -8.91 0.79
CA SER A 194 31.19 -10.37 0.82
C SER A 194 31.75 -10.98 -0.47
N ASP A 195 32.05 -10.16 -1.48
CA ASP A 195 32.81 -10.51 -2.70
C ASP A 195 34.23 -9.93 -2.67
#